data_AF-A0A7C5KM22-F1
#
_entry.id   AF-A0A7C5KM22-F1
#
_cell.length_a   1.000
_cell.length_b   1.000
_cell.length_c   1.000
_cell.angle_alpha   90.00
_cell.angle_beta   90.00
_cell.angle_gamma   90.00
#
_symmetry.space_group_name_H-M   'P 1'
#
loop_
_entity.id
_entity.type
_entity.pdbx_description
1 polymer ?
#
loop_
_entity_poly.entity_id
_entity_poly.type
_entity_poly.pdbx_seq_one_letter_code
_entity_poly.pdbx_strand_id
1 'polypeptide(L)' 'MAQRKSFLLRVPKELLDELRSWAAQDMRSLNGQIEFLLRDALRRRKKSERMEDESQEQGVGKKP' A
#
# COMPACT_ATOMS: atom_id res chain seq x y z
N MET A 1 10.77 12.67 -15.50
CA MET A 1 9.58 12.75 -14.61
C MET A 1 8.66 11.59 -14.97
N ALA A 2 8.38 10.66 -14.04
CA ALA A 2 7.43 9.58 -14.31
C ALA A 2 6.06 10.18 -14.65
N GLN A 3 5.42 9.68 -15.71
CA GLN A 3 4.12 10.19 -16.17
C GLN A 3 3.07 9.91 -15.07
N ARG A 4 2.53 10.98 -14.47
CA ARG A 4 1.45 10.88 -13.48
C ARG A 4 0.11 10.90 -14.21
N LYS A 5 -0.74 9.92 -13.93
CA LYS A 5 -2.12 9.86 -14.44
C LYS A 5 -3.05 10.27 -13.31
N SER A 6 -3.87 11.30 -13.55
CA SER A 6 -4.92 11.71 -12.62
C SER A 6 -6.12 10.77 -12.74
N PHE A 7 -6.74 10.44 -11.62
CA PHE A 7 -7.99 9.68 -11.58
C PHE A 7 -8.88 10.22 -10.47
N LEU A 8 -10.20 10.04 -10.61
CA LEU A 8 -11.16 10.40 -9.56
C LEU A 8 -11.27 9.27 -8.55
N LEU A 9 -10.98 9.58 -7.29
CA LEU A 9 -11.12 8.66 -6.17
C LEU A 9 -12.41 8.98 -5.41
N ARG A 10 -13.30 8.00 -5.28
CA ARG A 10 -14.50 8.10 -4.45
C ARG A 10 -14.22 7.49 -3.07
N VAL A 11 -14.33 8.30 -2.03
CA VAL A 11 -14.13 7.88 -0.63
C VAL A 11 -15.13 8.61 0.28
N PRO A 12 -15.49 8.03 1.44
CA PRO A 12 -16.25 8.73 2.47
C PRO A 12 -15.56 10.03 2.90
N LYS A 13 -16.35 11.03 3.30
CA LYS A 13 -15.83 12.34 3.70
C LYS A 13 -14.95 12.22 4.94
N GLU A 14 -15.38 11.43 5.91
CA GLU A 14 -14.73 11.23 7.20
C GLU A 14 -13.33 10.65 7.01
N LEU A 15 -13.21 9.68 6.11
CA LEU A 15 -11.91 9.09 5.74
C LEU A 15 -10.98 10.13 5.09
N LEU A 16 -11.52 10.98 4.21
CA LEU A 16 -10.73 12.03 3.56
C LEU A 16 -10.21 13.05 4.57
N ASP A 17 -11.03 13.39 5.58
CA ASP A 17 -10.67 14.33 6.63
C ASP A 17 -9.59 13.75 7.56
N GLU A 18 -9.69 12.48 7.95
CA GLU A 18 -8.62 11.78 8.69
C GLU A 18 -7.30 11.77 7.90
N LEU A 19 -7.35 11.41 6.62
CA LEU A 19 -6.16 11.40 5.75
C LEU A 19 -5.54 12.80 5.63
N ARG A 20 -6.36 13.85 5.58
CA ARG A 20 -5.87 15.24 5.53
C ARG A 20 -5.20 15.65 6.83
N SER A 21 -5.78 15.30 7.97
CA SER A 21 -5.20 15.57 9.30
C SER A 21 -3.86 14.86 9.46
N TRP A 22 -3.80 13.59 9.09
CA TRP A 22 -2.55 12.81 9.11
C TRP A 22 -1.50 13.40 8.16
N ALA A 23 -1.88 13.76 6.93
CA ALA A 23 -0.96 14.39 5.99
C ALA A 23 -0.37 15.70 6.57
N ALA A 24 -1.18 16.51 7.26
CA ALA A 24 -0.73 17.74 7.89
C ALA A 24 0.28 17.48 9.02
N GLN A 25 0.05 16.45 9.86
CA GLN A 25 0.98 16.04 10.92
C GLN A 25 2.36 15.60 10.34
N ASP A 26 2.35 14.94 9.19
CA ASP A 26 3.56 14.48 8.50
C ASP A 26 4.19 15.56 7.59
N MET A 27 3.67 16.80 7.60
CA MET A 27 4.09 17.89 6.70
C MET A 27 4.05 17.53 5.21
N ARG A 28 3.01 16.78 4.81
CA ARG A 28 2.78 16.29 3.45
C ARG A 28 1.51 16.87 2.84
N SER A 29 1.48 16.91 1.51
CA SER A 29 0.21 17.12 0.80
C SER A 29 -0.66 15.86 0.92
N LEU A 30 -1.98 16.04 0.85
CA LEU A 30 -2.93 14.93 0.85
C LEU A 30 -2.61 13.90 -0.26
N ASN A 31 -2.29 14.37 -1.47
CA ASN A 31 -1.89 13.49 -2.58
C ASN A 31 -0.59 12.74 -2.27
N GLY A 32 0.39 13.40 -1.65
CA GLY A 32 1.64 12.76 -1.23
C GLY A 32 1.42 11.68 -0.17
N GLN A 33 0.50 11.93 0.78
CA GLN A 33 0.14 10.94 1.79
C GLN A 33 -0.58 9.74 1.18
N ILE A 34 -1.55 9.96 0.28
CA ILE A 34 -2.24 8.88 -0.44
C ILE A 34 -1.24 8.06 -1.25
N GLU A 35 -0.32 8.69 -1.99
CA GLU A 35 0.71 7.98 -2.75
C GLU A 35 1.60 7.12 -1.85
N PHE A 36 2.03 7.66 -0.69
CA PHE A 36 2.83 6.92 0.28
C PHE A 36 2.10 5.67 0.79
N LEU A 37 0.84 5.82 1.22
CA LEU A 37 0.03 4.71 1.73
C LEU A 37 -0.20 3.63 0.67
N LEU A 38 -0.52 4.02 -0.56
CA LEU A 38 -0.72 3.07 -1.67
C LEU A 38 0.57 2.30 -2.00
N ARG A 39 1.71 2.99 -2.03
CA ARG A 39 3.02 2.33 -2.24
C ARG A 39 3.35 1.38 -1.12
N ASP A 40 3.07 1.76 0.13
CA ASP A 40 3.33 0.92 1.28
C ASP A 40 2.44 -0.33 1.30
N ALA A 41 1.14 -0.18 1.04
CA ALA A 41 0.19 -1.29 0.92
C ALA A 41 0.62 -2.29 -0.17
N LEU A 42 1.05 -1.82 -1.34
CA LEU A 42 1.54 -2.68 -2.42
C LEU A 42 2.83 -3.42 -2.03
N ARG A 43 3.76 -2.77 -1.32
CA ARG A 43 4.98 -3.43 -0.83
C ARG A 43 4.64 -4.52 0.19
N ARG A 44 3.76 -4.24 1.15
CA ARG A 44 3.32 -5.21 2.16
C ARG A 44 2.65 -6.42 1.52
N ARG A 45 1.75 -6.19 0.57
CA ARG A 45 1.09 -7.26 -0.20
C ARG A 45 2.11 -8.14 -0.93
N LYS A 46 3.01 -7.55 -1.71
CA LYS A 46 4.05 -8.31 -2.44
C LYS A 46 4.98 -9.08 -1.51
N LYS A 47 5.27 -8.55 -0.31
CA LYS A 47 6.06 -9.26 0.70
C LYS A 47 5.31 -10.48 1.23
N SER A 48 3.99 -10.36 1.48
CA SER A 48 3.15 -11.49 1.88
C SER A 48 3.12 -12.58 0.82
N GLU A 49 2.89 -12.21 -0.45
CA GLU A 49 2.85 -13.15 -1.57
C GLU A 49 4.17 -13.94 -1.71
N ARG A 50 5.33 -13.30 -1.51
CA ARG A 50 6.63 -14.01 -1.52
C ARG A 50 6.80 -14.96 -0.35
N MET A 51 6.34 -14.57 0.85
CA MET A 51 6.42 -15.43 2.03
C MET A 51 5.52 -16.66 1.89
N GLU A 52 4.36 -16.51 1.24
CA GLU A 52 3.47 -17.62 0.90
C GLU A 52 4.15 -18.58 -0.08
N ASP A 53 4.79 -18.07 -1.14
CA ASP A 53 5.53 -18.89 -2.14
C ASP A 53 6.67 -19.70 -1.50
N GLU A 54 7.50 -19.06 -0.65
CA GLU A 54 8.61 -19.70 0.06
C GLU A 54 8.12 -20.76 1.07
N SER A 55 6.96 -20.54 1.69
CA SER A 55 6.37 -21.50 2.63
C SER A 55 5.77 -22.73 1.93
N GLN A 56 5.30 -22.58 0.69
CA GLN A 56 4.81 -23.70 -0.10
C GLN A 56 5.95 -24.51 -0.74
N GLU A 57 7.03 -23.88 -1.20
CA GLU A 57 8.21 -24.60 -1.71
C GLU A 57 8.90 -25.45 -0.62
N GLN A 58 8.99 -24.96 0.62
CA GLN A 58 9.61 -25.68 1.72
C GLN A 58 8.74 -26.84 2.27
N GLY A 59 7.45 -26.88 1.94
CA GLY A 59 6.52 -27.95 2.32
C GLY A 59 6.55 -29.19 1.41
N VAL A 60 7.15 -29.10 0.21
CA VAL A 60 7.14 -30.19 -0.80
C VAL A 60 8.30 -31.18 -0.62
N GLY A 61 9.29 -30.88 0.23
CA GLY A 61 10.52 -31.68 0.38
C GLY A 61 10.53 -32.78 1.45
N LYS A 62 9.41 -33.08 2.13
CA LYS A 62 9.39 -34.10 3.20
C LYS A 62 8.31 -35.16 2.97
N LYS A 63 8.60 -36.11 2.09
CA LYS A 63 7.99 -37.45 2.12
C LYS A 63 9.06 -38.51 2.43
N PRO A 64 8.69 -39.54 3.21
CA PRO A 64 9.61 -40.55 3.76
C PRO A 64 10.25 -41.45 2.70
#